data_AF-A0A9E3FSX4-F1
#
_entry.id   AF-A0A9E3FSX4-F1
#
_cell.length_a   1.000
_cell.length_b   1.000
_cell.length_c   1.000
_cell.angle_alpha   90.00
_cell.angle_beta   90.00
_cell.angle_gamma   90.00
#
_symmetry.space_group_name_H-M   'P 1'
#
loop_
_entity.id
_entity.type
_entity.pdbx_description
1 polymer ?
#
loop_
_entity_poly.entity_id
_entity_poly.type
_entity_poly.pdbx_seq_one_letter_code
_entity_poly.pdbx_strand_id
1 'polypeptide(L)'
;MRKTLFAAAAALLLLGSLSGSANAADKLKVGFIYLGPIGDLGWTYQHEQARLALVKEFGDKIETTYLENVPEGPDAERAIEQLVRAGNKLIFTTSFGYMDPTLKVAKKYPNVHFEHATGFKKDKNMSIYNGRFYEGRYIQGVVAGKMSKAGVLGYIASFPIPEVIMGINATMLGAQTVNPNIKVKIIWVNTWFDPPKEADAAKALVDQGADIIMQHTDSPAAMKVAA
;
A
#
# COMPACT_ATOMS: atom_id res chain seq x y z
N MET A 1 20.07 30.14 68.19
CA MET A 1 20.03 28.81 67.55
C MET A 1 18.63 28.35 67.09
N ARG A 2 17.52 28.97 67.53
CA ARG A 2 16.14 28.60 67.10
C ARG A 2 15.64 29.22 65.79
N LYS A 3 16.32 30.24 65.25
CA LYS A 3 15.92 30.94 64.01
C LYS A 3 16.52 30.34 62.73
N THR A 4 17.55 29.52 62.85
CA THR A 4 18.22 28.86 61.70
C THR A 4 17.61 27.51 61.32
N LEU A 5 16.77 26.92 62.18
CA LEU A 5 16.08 25.66 61.91
C LEU A 5 14.81 25.83 61.05
N PHE A 6 14.19 27.01 61.04
CA PHE A 6 13.00 27.27 60.21
C PHE A 6 13.34 27.61 58.75
N ALA A 7 14.55 28.09 58.46
CA ALA A 7 14.99 28.36 57.09
C ALA A 7 15.32 27.07 56.31
N ALA A 8 15.74 26.00 57.00
CA ALA A 8 16.04 24.72 56.38
C ALA A 8 14.78 23.94 55.97
N ALA A 9 13.66 24.12 56.67
CA ALA A 9 12.40 23.45 56.34
C ALA A 9 11.68 24.08 55.12
N ALA A 10 11.87 25.39 54.89
CA ALA A 10 11.30 26.08 53.73
C ALA A 10 12.08 25.80 52.42
N ALA A 11 13.38 25.51 52.51
CA ALA A 11 14.20 25.17 51.35
C ALA A 11 13.96 23.76 50.82
N LEU A 12 13.50 22.82 51.66
CA LEU A 12 13.16 21.46 51.26
C LEU A 12 11.76 21.33 50.63
N LEU A 13 10.88 22.31 50.80
CA LEU A 13 9.54 22.33 50.18
C LEU A 13 9.54 22.94 48.76
N LEU A 14 10.62 23.61 48.36
CA LEU A 14 10.76 24.20 47.00
C LEU A 14 11.46 23.27 45.99
N LEU A 15 11.95 22.11 46.43
CA LEU A 15 12.56 21.10 45.55
C LEU A 15 11.58 20.00 45.08
N GLY A 16 10.36 19.95 45.62
CA GLY A 16 9.35 18.94 45.27
C GLY A 16 8.44 19.28 44.09
N SER A 17 8.44 20.54 43.63
CA SER A 17 7.50 21.03 42.59
C SER A 17 8.09 21.14 41.19
N LEU A 18 9.36 20.75 41.00
CA LEU A 18 9.96 20.53 39.67
C LEU A 18 9.80 19.07 39.22
N SER A 19 8.69 18.44 39.60
CA SER A 19 8.15 17.33 38.84
C SER A 19 7.66 17.91 37.52
N GLY A 20 8.60 18.20 36.61
CA GLY A 20 8.28 18.46 35.23
C GLY A 20 7.43 17.29 34.79
N SER A 21 6.15 17.55 34.51
CA SER A 21 5.33 16.64 33.74
C SER A 21 6.19 16.30 32.53
N ALA A 22 6.72 15.08 32.49
CA ALA A 22 7.27 14.55 31.27
C ALA A 22 6.09 14.62 30.31
N ASN A 23 6.09 15.64 29.45
CA ASN A 23 5.15 15.72 28.34
C ASN A 23 5.44 14.46 27.55
N ALA A 24 4.65 13.41 27.79
CA ALA A 24 4.55 12.30 26.88
C ALA A 24 4.22 12.96 25.55
N ALA A 25 5.17 12.95 24.62
CA ALA A 25 4.94 13.51 23.31
C ALA A 25 3.67 12.85 22.76
N ASP A 26 2.69 13.65 22.34
CA ASP A 26 1.46 13.12 21.79
C ASP A 26 1.80 12.10 20.68
N LYS A 27 1.17 10.93 20.74
CA LYS A 27 1.42 9.85 19.77
C LYS A 27 1.22 10.38 18.36
N LEU A 28 2.10 10.02 17.44
CA LEU A 28 1.88 10.33 16.03
C LEU A 28 0.71 9.48 15.52
N LYS A 29 -0.38 10.15 15.14
CA LYS A 29 -1.52 9.49 14.50
C LYS A 29 -1.26 9.27 13.01
N VAL A 30 -1.28 8.01 12.57
CA VAL A 30 -0.97 7.58 11.21
C VAL A 30 -2.19 6.90 10.57
N GLY A 31 -2.64 7.45 9.45
CA GLY A 31 -3.80 6.96 8.71
C GLY A 31 -3.40 6.10 7.50
N PHE A 32 -4.21 5.09 7.17
CA PHE A 32 -4.06 4.27 5.96
C PHE A 32 -5.39 4.19 5.22
N ILE A 33 -5.36 4.38 3.90
CA ILE A 33 -6.53 4.21 3.02
C ILE A 33 -6.24 3.05 2.07
N TYR A 34 -7.04 1.99 2.19
CA TYR A 34 -6.96 0.79 1.36
C TYR A 34 -8.08 0.75 0.33
N LEU A 35 -7.74 0.34 -0.90
CA LEU A 35 -8.70 0.13 -1.99
C LEU A 35 -9.55 -1.11 -1.78
N GLY A 36 -8.91 -2.22 -1.41
CA GLY A 36 -9.57 -3.50 -1.19
C GLY A 36 -9.79 -3.81 0.29
N PRO A 37 -10.32 -5.01 0.58
CA PRO A 37 -10.40 -5.53 1.93
C PRO A 37 -9.05 -6.11 2.37
N ILE A 38 -8.77 -6.11 3.66
CA ILE A 38 -7.59 -6.80 4.22
C ILE A 38 -7.61 -8.31 3.88
N GLY A 39 -8.80 -8.87 3.69
CA GLY A 39 -9.01 -10.26 3.28
C GLY A 39 -8.66 -10.59 1.82
N ASP A 40 -8.12 -9.66 1.03
CA ASP A 40 -7.68 -9.95 -0.35
C ASP A 40 -6.50 -10.94 -0.40
N LEU A 41 -5.76 -11.11 0.70
CA LEU A 41 -4.56 -11.95 0.81
C LEU A 41 -3.47 -11.62 -0.23
N GLY A 42 -3.47 -10.39 -0.73
CA GLY A 42 -2.55 -9.89 -1.74
C GLY A 42 -2.14 -8.45 -1.45
N TRP A 43 -2.60 -7.50 -2.26
CA TRP A 43 -2.14 -6.10 -2.23
C TRP A 43 -2.44 -5.40 -0.91
N THR A 44 -3.72 -5.35 -0.52
CA THR A 44 -4.17 -4.69 0.71
C THR A 44 -3.66 -5.42 1.93
N TYR A 45 -3.69 -6.76 1.91
CA TYR A 45 -3.09 -7.56 2.97
C TYR A 45 -1.63 -7.20 3.23
N GLN A 46 -0.81 -7.05 2.19
CA GLN A 46 0.61 -6.68 2.35
C GLN A 46 0.79 -5.26 2.91
N HIS A 47 -0.05 -4.30 2.53
CA HIS A 47 -0.07 -2.97 3.14
C HIS A 47 -0.47 -3.01 4.63
N GLU A 48 -1.43 -3.87 4.99
CA GLU A 48 -1.81 -4.09 6.38
C GLU A 48 -0.67 -4.75 7.18
N GLN A 49 0.02 -5.74 6.62
CA GLN A 49 1.20 -6.32 7.27
C GLN A 49 2.29 -5.26 7.52
N ALA A 50 2.48 -4.33 6.58
CA ALA A 50 3.41 -3.21 6.77
C ALA A 50 2.95 -2.26 7.89
N ARG A 51 1.65 -1.95 8.00
CA ARG A 51 1.10 -1.17 9.12
C ARG A 51 1.31 -1.87 10.46
N LEU A 52 1.06 -3.18 10.53
CA LEU A 52 1.29 -3.98 11.74
C LEU A 52 2.78 -4.02 12.12
N ALA A 53 3.67 -4.09 11.13
CA ALA A 53 5.11 -3.98 11.36
C ALA A 53 5.50 -2.61 11.94
N LEU A 54 4.91 -1.52 11.47
CA LEU A 54 5.12 -0.18 12.05
C LEU A 54 4.65 -0.12 13.50
N VAL A 55 3.48 -0.67 13.82
CA VAL A 55 2.97 -0.74 15.21
C VAL A 55 3.91 -1.54 16.10
N LYS A 56 4.45 -2.65 15.61
CA LYS A 56 5.41 -3.47 16.35
C LYS A 56 6.73 -2.73 16.62
N GLU A 57 7.22 -1.98 15.63
CA GLU A 57 8.50 -1.27 15.71
C GLU A 57 8.41 -0.01 16.60
N PHE A 58 7.37 0.80 16.41
CA PHE A 58 7.25 2.10 17.07
C PHE A 58 6.40 2.07 18.34
N GLY A 59 5.62 1.01 18.56
CA GLY A 59 4.87 0.79 19.79
C GLY A 59 4.00 1.96 20.19
N ASP A 60 4.24 2.49 21.39
CA ASP A 60 3.49 3.57 21.99
C ASP A 60 3.73 4.95 21.37
N LYS A 61 4.73 5.10 20.50
CA LYS A 61 5.02 6.37 19.81
C LYS A 61 4.02 6.71 18.71
N ILE A 62 3.27 5.72 18.22
CA ILE A 62 2.29 5.91 17.15
C ILE A 62 0.91 5.37 17.54
N GLU A 63 -0.11 5.88 16.87
CA GLU A 63 -1.47 5.34 16.87
C GLU A 63 -1.92 5.25 15.42
N THR A 64 -2.31 4.07 14.95
CA THR A 64 -2.67 3.88 13.54
C THR A 64 -4.17 3.70 13.35
N THR A 65 -4.72 4.29 12.30
CA THR A 65 -6.12 4.09 11.86
C THR A 65 -6.13 3.66 10.39
N TYR A 66 -7.10 2.86 9.96
CA TYR A 66 -7.28 2.54 8.55
C TYR A 66 -8.73 2.58 8.11
N LEU A 67 -8.96 2.75 6.81
CA LEU A 67 -10.24 2.54 6.14
C LEU A 67 -10.00 1.58 4.97
N GLU A 68 -10.83 0.55 4.84
CA GLU A 68 -10.78 -0.44 3.75
C GLU A 68 -11.95 -0.27 2.78
N ASN A 69 -11.86 -0.91 1.62
CA ASN A 69 -12.87 -0.87 0.55
C ASN A 69 -13.23 0.57 0.12
N VAL A 70 -12.24 1.47 0.08
CA VAL A 70 -12.46 2.86 -0.32
C VAL A 70 -12.39 2.96 -1.85
N PRO A 71 -13.46 3.35 -2.56
CA PRO A 71 -13.39 3.51 -4.01
C PRO A 71 -12.53 4.72 -4.41
N GLU A 72 -11.95 4.66 -5.61
CA GLU A 72 -11.23 5.79 -6.20
C GLU A 72 -12.19 6.96 -6.52
N GLY A 73 -11.62 8.15 -6.74
CA GLY A 73 -12.41 9.35 -7.08
C GLY A 73 -12.97 10.07 -5.85
N PRO A 74 -14.23 10.57 -5.87
CA PRO A 74 -14.78 11.41 -4.80
C PRO A 74 -14.83 10.73 -3.42
N ASP A 75 -15.02 9.42 -3.39
CA ASP A 75 -15.09 8.66 -2.14
C ASP A 75 -13.73 8.61 -1.43
N ALA A 76 -12.65 8.44 -2.19
CA ALA A 76 -11.29 8.55 -1.69
C ALA A 76 -11.02 9.93 -1.08
N GLU A 77 -11.43 11.03 -1.74
CA GLU A 77 -11.25 12.38 -1.18
C GLU A 77 -11.94 12.52 0.18
N ARG A 78 -13.19 12.05 0.30
CA ARG A 78 -13.93 12.09 1.57
C ARG A 78 -13.26 11.23 2.65
N ALA A 79 -12.81 10.03 2.32
CA ALA A 79 -12.15 9.12 3.25
C ALA A 79 -10.81 9.67 3.75
N ILE A 80 -10.00 10.26 2.85
CA ILE A 80 -8.74 10.93 3.22
C ILE A 80 -9.04 12.11 4.15
N GLU A 81 -10.03 12.96 3.83
CA GLU A 81 -10.44 14.07 4.72
C GLU A 81 -10.95 13.58 6.09
N GLN A 82 -11.64 12.44 6.14
CA GLN A 82 -12.09 11.85 7.40
C GLN A 82 -10.91 11.52 8.30
N LEU A 83 -9.84 10.92 7.77
CA LEU A 83 -8.63 10.63 8.54
C LEU A 83 -7.93 11.91 9.01
N VAL A 84 -7.89 12.96 8.18
CA VAL A 84 -7.37 14.28 8.58
C VAL A 84 -8.16 14.84 9.77
N ARG A 85 -9.50 14.81 9.69
CA ARG A 85 -10.40 15.33 10.76
C ARG A 85 -10.32 14.50 12.04
N ALA A 86 -10.00 13.21 11.95
CA ALA A 86 -9.71 12.35 13.09
C ALA A 86 -8.34 12.63 13.75
N GLY A 87 -7.57 13.57 13.20
CA GLY A 87 -6.32 14.05 13.80
C GLY A 87 -5.06 13.33 13.28
N ASN A 88 -5.17 12.49 12.25
CA ASN A 88 -3.99 11.87 11.63
C ASN A 88 -3.07 12.95 11.03
N LYS A 89 -1.76 12.84 11.32
CA LYS A 89 -0.72 13.77 10.88
C LYS A 89 0.15 13.22 9.76
N LEU A 90 0.09 11.91 9.54
CA LEU A 90 0.68 11.21 8.40
C LEU A 90 -0.39 10.28 7.81
N ILE A 91 -0.63 10.33 6.50
CA ILE A 91 -1.65 9.51 5.85
C ILE A 91 -1.05 8.81 4.61
N PHE A 92 -1.15 7.48 4.58
CA PHE A 92 -0.79 6.66 3.44
C PHE A 92 -2.01 6.36 2.57
N THR A 93 -1.93 6.67 1.28
CA THR A 93 -2.98 6.33 0.31
C THR A 93 -2.44 5.26 -0.65
N THR A 94 -2.95 4.04 -0.53
CA THR A 94 -2.28 2.83 -1.04
C THR A 94 -2.83 2.31 -2.37
N SER A 95 -3.26 3.20 -3.27
CA SER A 95 -3.69 2.83 -4.63
C SER A 95 -3.35 3.95 -5.61
N PHE A 96 -3.06 3.57 -6.86
CA PHE A 96 -2.72 4.50 -7.93
C PHE A 96 -3.77 5.59 -8.11
N GLY A 97 -5.06 5.26 -8.18
CA GLY A 97 -6.12 6.24 -8.44
C GLY A 97 -6.44 7.18 -7.27
N TYR A 98 -5.74 7.04 -6.13
CA TYR A 98 -5.81 8.03 -5.05
C TYR A 98 -4.93 9.26 -5.29
N MET A 99 -4.15 9.32 -6.37
CA MET A 99 -3.20 10.40 -6.63
C MET A 99 -3.84 11.80 -6.58
N ASP A 100 -4.92 12.00 -7.34
CA ASP A 100 -5.59 13.29 -7.45
C ASP A 100 -6.39 13.66 -6.20
N PRO A 101 -7.17 12.74 -5.59
CA PRO A 101 -7.76 12.96 -4.26
C PRO A 101 -6.72 13.34 -3.20
N THR A 102 -5.60 12.61 -3.12
CA THR A 102 -4.54 12.89 -2.14
C THR A 102 -3.93 14.27 -2.35
N LEU A 103 -3.60 14.63 -3.60
CA LEU A 103 -3.05 15.95 -3.92
C LEU A 103 -4.01 17.08 -3.55
N LYS A 104 -5.31 16.90 -3.81
CA LYS A 104 -6.32 17.89 -3.49
C LYS A 104 -6.45 18.10 -1.98
N VAL A 105 -6.49 17.01 -1.21
CA VAL A 105 -6.55 17.09 0.26
C VAL A 105 -5.25 17.64 0.84
N ALA A 106 -4.08 17.24 0.32
CA ALA A 106 -2.78 17.74 0.74
C ALA A 106 -2.68 19.27 0.66
N LYS A 107 -3.16 19.87 -0.44
CA LYS A 107 -3.22 21.33 -0.62
C LYS A 107 -4.13 22.03 0.38
N LYS A 108 -5.21 21.38 0.81
CA LYS A 108 -6.16 21.92 1.79
C LYS A 108 -5.64 21.84 3.23
N TYR A 109 -4.77 20.88 3.52
CA TYR A 109 -4.26 20.61 4.87
C TYR A 109 -2.73 20.59 4.90
N PRO A 110 -2.06 21.76 4.81
CA PRO A 110 -0.59 21.85 4.73
C PRO A 110 0.16 21.32 5.97
N ASN A 111 -0.54 21.13 7.09
CA ASN A 111 0.02 20.62 8.36
C ASN A 111 -0.12 19.10 8.51
N VAL A 112 -0.57 18.38 7.48
CA VAL A 112 -0.64 16.91 7.44
C VAL A 112 0.26 16.43 6.31
N HIS A 113 1.01 15.37 6.56
CA HIS A 113 1.88 14.74 5.57
C HIS A 113 1.17 13.56 4.90
N PHE A 114 1.40 13.40 3.60
CA PHE A 114 0.77 12.39 2.77
C PHE A 114 1.84 11.58 2.03
N GLU A 115 1.62 10.27 1.95
CA GLU A 115 2.45 9.32 1.20
C GLU A 115 1.56 8.56 0.23
N HIS A 116 1.72 8.83 -1.07
CA HIS A 116 0.90 8.21 -2.11
C HIS A 116 1.64 7.07 -2.81
N ALA A 117 1.01 5.89 -2.83
CA ALA A 117 1.57 4.73 -3.50
C ALA A 117 1.51 4.89 -5.03
N THR A 118 2.61 4.57 -5.71
CA THR A 118 2.73 4.34 -7.17
C THR A 118 2.56 5.54 -8.10
N GLY A 119 2.00 6.65 -7.61
CA GLY A 119 1.79 7.86 -8.40
C GLY A 119 3.06 8.64 -8.71
N PHE A 120 2.85 9.79 -9.34
CA PHE A 120 3.94 10.65 -9.82
C PHE A 120 3.78 12.13 -9.43
N LYS A 121 2.61 12.52 -8.90
CA LYS A 121 2.38 13.89 -8.41
C LYS A 121 2.88 14.03 -6.98
N LYS A 122 3.54 15.15 -6.69
CA LYS A 122 4.06 15.51 -5.37
C LYS A 122 3.63 16.92 -4.99
N ASP A 123 3.65 17.22 -3.70
CA ASP A 123 3.50 18.57 -3.14
C ASP A 123 4.43 18.72 -1.92
N LYS A 124 4.49 19.90 -1.31
CA LYS A 124 5.36 20.17 -0.14
C LYS A 124 5.12 19.22 1.03
N ASN A 125 3.88 18.75 1.18
CA ASN A 125 3.45 17.81 2.22
C ASN A 125 2.92 16.50 1.63
N MET A 126 3.18 16.20 0.36
CA MET A 126 2.78 14.96 -0.29
C MET A 126 3.97 14.35 -1.05
N SER A 127 4.43 13.21 -0.54
CA SER A 127 5.45 12.36 -1.13
C SER A 127 4.81 11.20 -1.89
N ILE A 128 5.64 10.50 -2.66
CA ILE A 128 5.28 9.28 -3.36
C ILE A 128 6.23 8.15 -2.95
N TYR A 129 5.72 6.92 -2.95
CA TYR A 129 6.53 5.72 -2.81
C TYR A 129 6.08 4.65 -3.80
N ASN A 130 7.00 3.85 -4.31
CA ASN A 130 6.67 2.80 -5.26
C ASN A 130 7.65 1.62 -5.14
N GLY A 131 7.20 0.41 -5.51
CA GLY A 131 8.05 -0.76 -5.70
C GLY A 131 8.52 -0.87 -7.15
N ARG A 132 9.72 -1.41 -7.36
CA ARG A 132 10.18 -1.83 -8.69
C ARG A 132 9.60 -3.19 -9.07
N PHE A 133 8.27 -3.31 -9.06
CA PHE A 133 7.57 -4.59 -9.20
C PHE A 133 7.99 -5.37 -10.46
N TYR A 134 8.31 -4.64 -11.53
CA TYR A 134 8.76 -5.19 -12.80
C TYR A 134 10.04 -6.04 -12.69
N GLU A 135 10.91 -5.82 -11.69
CA GLU A 135 12.09 -6.67 -11.46
C GLU A 135 11.67 -8.09 -11.04
N GLY A 136 10.71 -8.19 -10.12
CA GLY A 136 10.11 -9.47 -9.76
C GLY A 136 9.36 -10.10 -10.93
N ARG A 137 8.64 -9.30 -11.73
CA ARG A 137 7.95 -9.77 -12.95
C ARG A 137 8.90 -10.35 -13.99
N TYR A 138 10.08 -9.77 -14.17
CA TYR A 138 11.09 -10.31 -15.06
C TYR A 138 11.52 -11.70 -14.62
N ILE A 139 11.82 -11.88 -13.32
CA ILE A 139 12.18 -13.19 -12.76
C ILE A 139 11.03 -14.19 -12.92
N GLN A 140 9.79 -13.78 -12.65
CA GLN A 140 8.61 -14.61 -12.89
C GLN A 140 8.50 -15.02 -14.37
N GLY A 141 8.78 -14.11 -15.31
CA GLY A 141 8.86 -14.38 -16.73
C GLY A 141 9.90 -15.45 -17.07
N VAL A 142 11.12 -15.34 -16.54
CA VAL A 142 12.18 -16.35 -16.73
C VAL A 142 11.72 -17.73 -16.26
N VAL A 143 11.11 -17.81 -15.07
CA VAL A 143 10.56 -19.06 -14.53
C VAL A 143 9.44 -19.58 -15.43
N ALA A 144 8.48 -18.74 -15.80
CA ALA A 144 7.37 -19.09 -16.67
C ALA A 144 7.83 -19.61 -18.04
N GLY A 145 8.86 -18.98 -18.63
CA GLY A 145 9.47 -19.42 -19.89
C GLY A 145 10.14 -20.80 -19.81
N LYS A 146 10.64 -21.20 -18.63
CA LYS A 146 11.17 -22.56 -18.41
C LYS A 146 10.08 -23.59 -18.15
N MET A 147 8.99 -23.17 -17.50
CA MET A 147 7.94 -24.07 -17.01
C MET A 147 6.84 -24.32 -18.05
N SER A 148 6.54 -23.33 -18.90
CA SER A 148 5.50 -23.42 -19.93
C SER A 148 5.87 -24.48 -20.96
N LYS A 149 4.95 -25.43 -21.17
CA LYS A 149 5.00 -26.48 -22.19
C LYS A 149 4.28 -26.06 -23.47
N ALA A 150 3.20 -25.29 -23.33
CA ALA A 150 2.41 -24.77 -24.45
C ALA A 150 3.08 -23.57 -25.13
N GLY A 151 4.02 -22.89 -24.45
CA GLY A 151 4.65 -21.66 -24.94
C GLY A 151 3.69 -20.46 -24.95
N VAL A 152 2.63 -20.50 -24.14
CA VAL A 152 1.62 -19.45 -24.01
C VAL A 152 1.41 -19.15 -22.53
N LEU A 153 1.69 -17.91 -22.14
CA LEU A 153 1.44 -17.38 -20.81
C LEU A 153 0.13 -16.58 -20.80
N GLY A 154 -0.61 -16.62 -19.70
CA GLY A 154 -1.77 -15.78 -19.47
C GLY A 154 -1.44 -14.66 -18.47
N TYR A 155 -1.83 -13.43 -18.78
CA TYR A 155 -1.67 -12.28 -17.90
C TYR A 155 -3.01 -11.59 -17.65
N ILE A 156 -3.46 -11.59 -16.41
CA ILE A 156 -4.68 -10.91 -15.98
C ILE A 156 -4.29 -9.51 -15.53
N ALA A 157 -4.71 -8.51 -16.28
CA ALA A 157 -4.30 -7.13 -16.10
C ALA A 157 -5.46 -6.28 -15.57
N SER A 158 -5.16 -5.38 -14.64
CA SER A 158 -6.14 -4.47 -14.04
C SER A 158 -6.46 -3.30 -14.98
N PHE A 159 -5.62 -2.27 -14.99
CA PHE A 159 -5.77 -1.06 -15.82
C PHE A 159 -4.50 -0.81 -16.66
N PRO A 160 -4.63 -0.24 -17.87
CA PRO A 160 -3.50 0.01 -18.77
C PRO A 160 -2.67 1.24 -18.35
N ILE A 161 -2.19 1.24 -17.11
CA ILE A 161 -1.33 2.27 -16.54
C ILE A 161 0.16 1.84 -16.59
N PRO A 162 1.12 2.78 -16.46
CA PRO A 162 2.55 2.46 -16.58
C PRO A 162 3.02 1.29 -15.71
N GLU A 163 2.52 1.17 -14.47
CA GLU A 163 2.88 0.07 -13.57
C GLU A 163 2.56 -1.31 -14.18
N VAL A 164 1.34 -1.49 -14.69
CA VAL A 164 0.86 -2.75 -15.24
C VAL A 164 1.54 -3.06 -16.57
N ILE A 165 1.74 -2.04 -17.41
CA ILE A 165 2.46 -2.18 -18.68
C ILE A 165 3.92 -2.58 -18.44
N MET A 166 4.60 -1.98 -17.45
CA MET A 166 5.95 -2.40 -17.05
C MET A 166 5.97 -3.86 -16.59
N GLY A 167 4.96 -4.30 -15.81
CA GLY A 167 4.85 -5.68 -15.36
C GLY A 167 4.68 -6.69 -16.50
N ILE A 168 3.79 -6.40 -17.46
CA ILE A 168 3.58 -7.20 -18.67
C ILE A 168 4.86 -7.29 -19.50
N ASN A 169 5.49 -6.13 -19.78
CA ASN A 169 6.69 -6.08 -20.61
C ASN A 169 7.86 -6.81 -19.94
N ALA A 170 8.08 -6.63 -18.65
CA ALA A 170 9.14 -7.32 -17.93
C ALA A 170 8.93 -8.83 -17.92
N THR A 171 7.68 -9.29 -17.72
CA THR A 171 7.32 -10.70 -17.84
C THR A 171 7.67 -11.27 -19.23
N MET A 172 7.25 -10.58 -20.29
CA MET A 172 7.54 -10.98 -21.67
C MET A 172 9.05 -11.05 -21.92
N LEU A 173 9.79 -10.00 -21.56
CA LEU A 173 11.25 -9.93 -21.74
C LEU A 173 11.97 -11.04 -20.99
N GLY A 174 11.58 -11.31 -19.73
CA GLY A 174 12.14 -12.40 -18.93
C GLY A 174 11.88 -13.76 -19.59
N ALA A 175 10.64 -14.02 -20.00
CA ALA A 175 10.27 -15.27 -20.64
C ALA A 175 11.00 -15.50 -21.97
N GLN A 176 11.18 -14.44 -22.77
CA GLN A 176 11.87 -14.49 -24.07
C GLN A 176 13.36 -14.78 -23.97
N THR A 177 14.00 -14.58 -22.81
CA THR A 177 15.39 -15.00 -22.59
C THR A 177 15.55 -16.52 -22.55
N VAL A 178 14.48 -17.24 -22.26
CA VAL A 178 14.45 -18.71 -22.17
C VAL A 178 13.80 -19.30 -23.43
N ASN A 179 12.67 -18.76 -23.84
CA ASN A 179 11.93 -19.18 -25.03
C ASN A 179 11.59 -17.95 -25.88
N PRO A 180 12.38 -17.62 -26.91
CA PRO A 180 12.16 -16.44 -27.76
C PRO A 180 10.80 -16.41 -28.47
N ASN A 181 10.16 -17.57 -28.63
CA ASN A 181 8.88 -17.70 -29.34
C ASN A 181 7.66 -17.62 -28.41
N ILE A 182 7.87 -17.53 -27.09
CA ILE A 182 6.78 -17.51 -26.10
C ILE A 182 5.80 -16.36 -26.37
N LYS A 183 4.52 -16.63 -26.14
CA LYS A 183 3.44 -15.63 -26.27
C LYS A 183 2.85 -15.33 -24.91
N VAL A 184 2.39 -14.09 -24.74
CA VAL A 184 1.60 -13.68 -23.57
C VAL A 184 0.24 -13.21 -24.07
N LYS A 185 -0.82 -13.86 -23.60
CA LYS A 185 -2.20 -13.43 -23.81
C LYS A 185 -2.64 -12.60 -22.62
N ILE A 186 -3.26 -11.46 -22.89
CA ILE A 186 -3.62 -10.47 -21.87
C ILE A 186 -5.14 -10.33 -21.85
N ILE A 187 -5.74 -10.41 -20.66
CA ILE A 187 -7.13 -10.02 -20.43
C ILE A 187 -7.14 -8.85 -19.46
N TRP A 188 -7.82 -7.75 -19.85
CA TRP A 188 -8.03 -6.58 -19.00
C TRP A 188 -9.34 -6.73 -18.23
N VAL A 189 -9.28 -6.82 -16.91
CA VAL A 189 -10.47 -6.91 -16.04
C VAL A 189 -11.03 -5.54 -15.64
N ASN A 190 -10.26 -4.46 -15.85
CA ASN A 190 -10.64 -3.07 -15.57
C ASN A 190 -11.03 -2.83 -14.09
N THR A 191 -10.34 -3.51 -13.19
CA THR A 191 -10.41 -3.33 -11.74
C THR A 191 -9.12 -3.88 -11.11
N TRP A 192 -8.78 -3.43 -9.91
CA TRP A 192 -7.69 -4.02 -9.12
C TRP A 192 -8.15 -5.28 -8.38
N PHE A 193 -9.40 -5.30 -7.90
CA PHE A 193 -9.93 -6.38 -7.07
C PHE A 193 -11.38 -6.71 -7.48
N ASP A 194 -11.59 -7.92 -7.99
CA ASP A 194 -12.91 -8.53 -8.27
C ASP A 194 -12.68 -10.04 -8.45
N PRO A 195 -12.67 -10.81 -7.35
CA PRO A 195 -12.31 -12.23 -7.38
C PRO A 195 -13.10 -13.06 -8.42
N PRO A 196 -14.42 -12.85 -8.61
CA PRO A 196 -15.15 -13.47 -9.72
C PRO A 196 -14.58 -13.16 -11.10
N LYS A 197 -14.35 -11.88 -11.44
CA LYS A 197 -13.76 -11.52 -12.75
C LYS A 197 -12.34 -12.04 -12.93
N GLU A 198 -11.55 -12.06 -11.86
CA GLU A 198 -10.20 -12.62 -11.88
C GLU A 198 -10.22 -14.12 -12.19
N ALA A 199 -11.13 -14.88 -11.58
CA ALA A 199 -11.33 -16.30 -11.87
C ALA A 199 -11.82 -16.55 -13.31
N ASP A 200 -12.79 -15.76 -13.78
CA ASP A 200 -13.30 -15.87 -15.15
C ASP A 200 -12.22 -15.55 -16.20
N ALA A 201 -11.40 -14.52 -15.95
CA ALA A 201 -10.27 -14.18 -16.81
C ALA A 201 -9.21 -15.30 -16.82
N ALA A 202 -8.90 -15.90 -15.67
CA ALA A 202 -7.99 -17.04 -15.59
C ALA A 202 -8.50 -18.22 -16.42
N LYS A 203 -9.77 -18.59 -16.25
CA LYS A 203 -10.41 -19.67 -17.02
C LYS A 203 -10.35 -19.39 -18.52
N ALA A 204 -10.70 -18.17 -18.94
CA ALA A 204 -10.66 -17.79 -20.34
C ALA A 204 -9.25 -17.84 -20.94
N LEU A 205 -8.20 -17.51 -20.17
CA LEU A 205 -6.80 -17.64 -20.62
C LEU A 205 -6.39 -19.11 -20.77
N VAL A 206 -6.79 -19.96 -19.82
CA VAL A 206 -6.55 -21.42 -19.88
C VAL A 206 -7.26 -22.04 -21.09
N ASP A 207 -8.54 -21.70 -21.30
CA ASP A 207 -9.32 -22.16 -22.47
C ASP A 207 -8.69 -21.69 -23.79
N GLN A 208 -7.94 -20.58 -23.76
CA GLN A 208 -7.17 -20.06 -24.87
C GLN A 208 -5.75 -20.65 -24.98
N GLY A 209 -5.43 -21.69 -24.20
CA GLY A 209 -4.19 -22.45 -24.28
C GLY A 209 -3.03 -21.90 -23.44
N ALA A 210 -3.28 -20.94 -22.53
CA ALA A 210 -2.27 -20.54 -21.56
C ALA A 210 -2.08 -21.62 -20.49
N ASP A 211 -0.83 -22.00 -20.20
CA ASP A 211 -0.51 -23.04 -19.21
C ASP A 211 0.24 -22.53 -17.98
N ILE A 212 0.51 -21.22 -17.94
CA ILE A 212 0.98 -20.48 -16.78
C ILE A 212 0.17 -19.19 -16.68
N ILE A 213 -0.40 -18.92 -15.50
CA ILE A 213 -1.19 -17.71 -15.22
C ILE A 213 -0.40 -16.76 -14.33
N MET A 214 -0.45 -15.49 -14.69
CA MET A 214 0.10 -14.36 -13.94
C MET A 214 -0.98 -13.28 -13.83
N GLN A 215 -0.88 -12.45 -12.79
CA GLN A 215 -1.86 -11.40 -12.56
C GLN A 215 -1.24 -10.12 -12.02
N HIS A 216 -1.90 -9.00 -12.28
CA HIS A 216 -1.72 -7.70 -11.62
C HIS A 216 -3.04 -7.17 -11.06
N THR A 217 -3.84 -8.11 -10.56
CA THR A 217 -5.01 -7.90 -9.70
C THR A 217 -4.68 -8.41 -8.30
N ASP A 218 -5.56 -8.16 -7.33
CA ASP A 218 -5.17 -8.19 -5.92
C ASP A 218 -5.50 -9.51 -5.20
N SER A 219 -6.36 -10.38 -5.75
CA SER A 219 -6.84 -11.57 -5.05
C SER A 219 -6.16 -12.87 -5.50
N PRO A 220 -6.15 -13.96 -4.70
CA PRO A 220 -5.65 -15.26 -5.14
C PRO A 220 -6.60 -16.02 -6.08
N ALA A 221 -7.70 -15.42 -6.54
CA ALA A 221 -8.75 -16.14 -7.27
C ALA A 221 -8.24 -16.79 -8.56
N ALA A 222 -7.43 -16.08 -9.34
CA ALA A 222 -6.85 -16.64 -10.57
C ALA A 222 -5.92 -17.84 -10.29
N MET A 223 -5.14 -17.79 -9.20
CA MET A 223 -4.25 -18.88 -8.80
C MET A 223 -5.02 -20.14 -8.43
N LYS A 224 -6.23 -20.01 -7.86
CA LYS A 224 -7.08 -21.17 -7.54
C LYS A 224 -7.64 -21.87 -8.77
N VAL A 225 -7.75 -21.17 -9.90
CA VAL A 225 -8.21 -21.74 -11.18
C VAL A 225 -7.08 -22.44 -11.91
N ALA A 226 -5.85 -21.97 -11.75
CA ALA A 226 -4.66 -22.49 -12.43
C ALA A 226 -3.95 -23.63 -11.66
N ALA A 227 -4.47 -24.04 -10.49
CA ALA A 227 -3.92 -25.08 -9.63
C ALA A 227 -4.32 -26.50 -10.04
#